data_AF-A0A521WI69-F1
#
_entry.id   AF-A0A521WI69-F1
#
_cell.length_a   1.000
_cell.length_b   1.000
_cell.length_c   1.000
_cell.angle_alpha   90.00
_cell.angle_beta   90.00
_cell.angle_gamma   90.00
#
_symmetry.space_group_name_H-M   'P 1'
#
loop_
_entity.id
_entity.type
_entity.pdbx_description
1 polymer ?
#
loop_
_entity_poly.entity_id
_entity_poly.type
_entity_poly.pdbx_seq_one_letter_code
_entity_poly.pdbx_strand_id
1 'polypeptide(L)' 'MTLDFDCNAHLPQLDALARRYADRRPDLADLCLITMSELHLKHCVVTVDGDFRLYRRNRRDAIPLICPPGV' A
#
# COMPACT_ATOMS: atom_id res chain seq x y z
N MET A 1 0.38 15.24 -18.69
CA MET A 1 0.80 14.28 -17.65
C MET A 1 -0.46 13.66 -17.08
N THR A 2 -0.63 12.36 -17.22
CA THR A 2 -1.78 11.61 -16.70
C THR A 2 -1.28 10.65 -15.64
N LEU A 3 -2.02 10.51 -14.55
CA LEU A 3 -1.78 9.48 -13.56
C LEU A 3 -2.52 8.22 -14.00
N ASP A 4 -1.83 7.08 -13.96
CA ASP A 4 -2.43 5.78 -14.33
C ASP A 4 -3.30 5.23 -13.19
N PHE A 5 -2.88 5.44 -11.94
CA PHE A 5 -3.65 5.04 -10.77
C PHE A 5 -4.80 6.03 -10.49
N ASP A 6 -6.04 5.58 -10.69
CA ASP A 6 -7.25 6.34 -10.37
C ASP A 6 -7.81 5.96 -8.99
N CYS A 7 -7.64 6.86 -8.01
CA CYS A 7 -8.20 6.66 -6.67
C CYS A 7 -9.72 6.46 -6.68
N ASN A 8 -10.45 7.13 -7.59
CA ASN A 8 -11.91 7.05 -7.62
C ASN A 8 -12.40 5.64 -7.97
N ALA A 9 -11.69 4.98 -8.90
CA ALA A 9 -11.95 3.58 -9.26
C ALA A 9 -11.70 2.60 -8.10
N HIS A 10 -10.92 3.00 -7.09
CA HIS A 10 -10.51 2.15 -5.97
C HIS A 10 -11.05 2.59 -4.59
N LEU A 11 -11.95 3.57 -4.51
CA LEU A 11 -12.45 4.12 -3.25
C LEU A 11 -12.92 3.08 -2.22
N PRO A 12 -13.68 2.02 -2.58
CA PRO A 12 -14.08 1.01 -1.60
C PRO A 12 -12.90 0.27 -0.96
N GLN A 13 -11.86 0.01 -1.75
CA GLN A 13 -10.64 -0.66 -1.27
C GLN A 13 -9.82 0.28 -0.39
N LEU A 14 -9.69 1.55 -0.79
CA LEU A 14 -8.99 2.57 -0.01
C LEU A 14 -9.68 2.79 1.36
N ASP A 15 -11.01 2.89 1.40
CA ASP A 15 -11.78 3.01 2.65
C ASP A 15 -11.62 1.76 3.54
N ALA A 16 -11.66 0.56 2.95
CA ALA A 16 -11.45 -0.68 3.68
C ALA A 16 -10.04 -0.75 4.31
N LEU A 17 -9.01 -0.34 3.56
CA LEU A 17 -7.63 -0.29 4.05
C LEU A 17 -7.44 0.80 5.12
N ALA A 18 -8.04 1.97 4.94
CA ALA A 18 -7.99 3.07 5.91
C ALA A 18 -8.58 2.63 7.27
N ARG A 19 -9.74 1.97 7.25
CA ARG A 19 -10.36 1.42 8.47
C ARG A 19 -9.51 0.32 9.09
N ARG A 20 -8.96 -0.58 8.27
CA ARG A 20 -8.17 -1.72 8.73
C ARG A 20 -6.88 -1.29 9.44
N TYR A 21 -6.25 -0.23 8.94
CA TYR A 21 -4.99 0.28 9.45
C TYR A 21 -5.15 1.58 10.25
N ALA A 22 -6.36 1.89 10.74
CA ALA A 22 -6.67 3.14 11.43
C ALA A 22 -5.73 3.45 12.60
N ASP A 23 -5.30 2.42 13.35
CA ASP A 23 -4.35 2.55 14.47
C ASP A 23 -2.96 3.04 14.04
N ARG A 24 -2.58 2.81 12.78
CA ARG A 24 -1.31 3.24 12.19
C ARG A 24 -1.39 4.59 11.49
N ARG A 25 -2.61 5.07 11.22
CA ARG A 25 -2.87 6.35 10.52
C ARG A 25 -2.17 6.43 9.15
N PRO A 26 -2.39 5.46 8.24
CA PRO A 26 -1.85 5.53 6.89
C PRO A 26 -2.31 6.80 6.19
N ASP A 27 -1.43 7.40 5.39
CA ASP A 27 -1.82 8.48 4.49
C ASP A 27 -2.43 7.93 3.18
N LEU A 28 -2.89 8.81 2.30
CA LEU A 28 -3.46 8.39 1.02
C LEU A 28 -2.45 7.63 0.15
N ALA A 29 -1.17 8.03 0.16
CA ALA A 29 -0.14 7.39 -0.65
C ALA A 29 0.12 5.95 -0.19
N ASP A 30 0.10 5.68 1.11
CA ASP A 30 0.21 4.34 1.67
C ASP A 30 -0.90 3.43 1.13
N LEU A 31 -2.15 3.90 1.21
CA LEU A 31 -3.32 3.15 0.76
C LEU A 31 -3.27 2.88 -0.75
N CYS A 32 -2.83 3.86 -1.54
CA CYS A 32 -2.62 3.71 -2.98
C CYS A 32 -1.54 2.64 -3.27
N LEU A 33 -0.40 2.68 -2.58
CA LEU A 33 0.69 1.72 -2.78
C LEU A 33 0.30 0.30 -2.38
N ILE A 34 -0.44 0.14 -1.28
CA ILE A 34 -1.01 -1.16 -0.89
C ILE A 34 -1.95 -1.67 -1.99
N THR A 35 -2.86 -0.83 -2.48
CA THR A 35 -3.82 -1.19 -3.54
C THR A 35 -3.11 -1.58 -4.84
N MET A 36 -2.10 -0.80 -5.27
CA MET A 36 -1.29 -1.14 -6.45
C MET A 36 -0.53 -2.46 -6.26
N SER A 37 -0.06 -2.76 -5.05
CA SER A 37 0.63 -4.02 -4.75
C SER A 37 -0.29 -5.24 -4.83
N GLU A 38 -1.60 -5.06 -4.64
CA GLU A 38 -2.65 -6.08 -4.83
C GLU A 38 -2.94 -6.31 -6.31
N LEU A 39 -2.97 -5.25 -7.12
CA LEU A 39 -3.17 -5.33 -8.58
C LEU A 39 -1.97 -5.97 -9.30
N HIS A 40 -0.76 -5.73 -8.77
CA HIS A 40 0.49 -6.09 -9.44
C HIS A 40 1.32 -7.07 -8.60
N LEU A 41 0.83 -8.30 -8.45
CA LEU A 41 1.38 -9.30 -7.51
C LEU A 41 2.88 -9.62 -7.69
N LYS A 42 3.44 -9.42 -8.88
CA LYS A 42 4.86 -9.68 -9.19
C LYS A 42 5.80 -8.52 -8.87
N HIS A 43 5.28 -7.34 -8.55
CA HIS A 43 6.08 -6.14 -8.31
C HIS A 43 6.33 -5.93 -6.81
N CYS A 44 7.41 -5.21 -6.51
CA CYS A 44 7.78 -4.79 -5.18
C CYS A 44 7.48 -3.30 -4.98
N VAL A 45 7.18 -2.90 -3.74
CA VAL A 45 7.14 -1.49 -3.35
C VAL A 45 8.55 -1.05 -2.93
N VAL A 46 9.03 0.04 -3.52
CA VAL A 46 10.28 0.68 -3.12
C VAL A 46 9.95 1.85 -2.20
N THR A 47 10.40 1.81 -0.95
CA THR A 47 10.06 2.84 0.04
C THR A 47 11.15 2.98 1.10
N VAL A 48 11.20 4.16 1.72
CA VAL A 48 12.00 4.46 2.91
C VAL A 48 11.14 4.51 4.17
N ASP A 49 9.85 4.20 4.06
CA ASP A 49 8.93 4.12 5.19
C ASP A 49 8.89 2.68 5.74
N GLY A 50 9.27 2.53 7.02
CA GLY A 50 9.30 1.26 7.72
C GLY A 50 7.91 0.66 8.00
N ASP A 51 6.85 1.49 8.02
CA ASP A 51 5.49 1.01 8.30
C ASP A 51 4.97 0.04 7.22
N PHE A 52 5.52 0.11 6.01
CA PHE A 52 5.25 -0.86 4.94
C PHE A 52 5.57 -2.31 5.29
N ARG A 53 6.46 -2.56 6.25
CA ARG A 53 6.75 -3.91 6.75
C ARG A 53 5.54 -4.55 7.44
N LEU A 54 4.63 -3.71 7.95
CA LEU A 54 3.47 -4.10 8.76
C LEU A 54 2.19 -4.15 7.91
N TYR A 55 2.15 -3.41 6.80
CA TYR A 55 1.09 -3.54 5.81
C TYR A 55 1.11 -4.92 5.12
N ARG A 56 -0.07 -5.32 4.65
CA ARG A 56 -0.34 -6.62 4.03
C ARG A 56 -1.29 -6.43 2.85
N ARG A 57 -0.92 -7.00 1.70
CA ARG A 57 -1.78 -7.11 0.52
C ARG A 57 -2.64 -8.37 0.60
N ASN A 58 -3.79 -8.37 -0.07
CA ASN A 58 -4.73 -9.51 -0.11
C ASN A 58 -5.07 -10.04 1.29
N ARG A 59 -5.22 -9.12 2.25
CA ARG A 59 -5.44 -9.37 3.68
C ARG A 59 -4.27 -10.00 4.45
N ARG A 60 -3.49 -10.93 3.92
CA ARG A 60 -2.50 -11.68 4.74
C ARG A 60 -1.08 -11.66 4.19
N ASP A 61 -0.90 -11.34 2.92
CA ASP A 61 0.38 -11.50 2.27
C ASP A 61 1.28 -10.30 2.57
N ALA A 62 2.54 -10.58 2.91
CA ALA A 62 3.54 -9.54 2.99
C ALA A 62 3.68 -8.84 1.63
N ILE A 63 3.77 -7.51 1.65
CA ILE A 63 4.11 -6.73 0.46
C ILE A 63 5.61 -6.97 0.20
N PRO A 64 6.02 -7.38 -1.01
CA PRO A 64 7.43 -7.44 -1.34
C PRO A 64 8.03 -6.02 -1.31
N LEU A 65 9.08 -5.80 -0.52
CA LEU A 65 9.66 -4.48 -0.31
C LEU A 65 11.12 -4.39 -0.75
N ILE A 66 11.49 -3.25 -1.32
CA ILE A 66 12.87 -2.80 -1.43
C ILE A 66 12.99 -1.57 -0.53
N CYS A 67 13.76 -1.71 0.55
CA CYS A 67 13.95 -0.68 1.56
C CYS A 67 15.41 -0.67 2.02
N PRO A 68 15.95 0.49 2.47
CA PRO A 68 17.29 0.55 3.04
C PRO A 68 17.43 -0.34 4.28
N PRO A 69 18.65 -0.82 4.60
CA PRO A 69 18.90 -1.52 5.85
C PRO A 69 18.70 -0.59 7.05
N GLY A 70 18.07 -1.08 8.12
CA GLY A 70 17.88 -0.33 9.37
C GLY A 70 16.64 0.56 9.45
N VAL A 71 15.78 0.53 8.43
CA VAL A 71 14.42 1.09 8.46
C VAL A 71 13.42 0.04 8.90
#